data_AF-A0A520Z789-F1
#
_entry.id   AF-A0A520Z789-F1
#
_cell.length_a   1.000
_cell.length_b   1.000
_cell.length_c   1.000
_cell.angle_alpha   90.00
_cell.angle_beta   90.00
_cell.angle_gamma   90.00
#
_symmetry.space_group_name_H-M   'P 1'
#
loop_
_entity.id
_entity.type
_entity.pdbx_description
1 polymer ?
#
loop_
_entity_poly.entity_id
_entity_poly.type
_entity_poly.pdbx_seq_one_letter_code
_entity_poly.pdbx_strand_id
1 'polypeptide(L)' 'MSSYILAFGPAQIVLIVVVVLLLFGGKKIPELMRGLGSGIKEFKDASKEDDASEKKE' A
#
# COMPACT_ATOMS: atom_id res chain seq x y z
N MET A 1 15.99 6.93 -31.06
CA MET A 1 16.56 6.98 -29.70
C MET A 1 15.55 7.47 -28.66
N SER A 2 14.75 8.50 -28.93
CA SER A 2 13.77 9.05 -27.96
C SER A 2 12.63 8.13 -27.54
N SER A 3 12.27 7.12 -28.34
CA SER A 3 11.20 6.17 -28.02
C SER A 3 11.54 5.23 -26.86
N TYR A 4 12.83 5.04 -26.54
CA TYR A 4 13.26 4.16 -25.48
C TYR A 4 12.94 4.75 -24.09
N ILE A 5 13.13 6.05 -23.88
CA ILE A 5 12.91 6.68 -22.56
C ILE A 5 11.43 6.68 -22.16
N LEU A 6 10.53 6.88 -23.12
CA LEU A 6 9.08 6.82 -22.88
C LEU A 6 8.61 5.39 -22.60
N ALA A 7 9.25 4.39 -23.22
CA ALA A 7 8.97 2.98 -22.95
C ALA A 7 9.59 2.48 -21.63
N PHE A 8 10.73 3.03 -21.19
CA PHE A 8 11.41 2.53 -19.99
C PHE A 8 10.74 2.93 -18.67
N GLY A 9 10.06 4.08 -18.58
CA GLY A 9 9.41 4.49 -17.32
C GLY A 9 8.16 3.68 -16.95
N PRO A 10 7.01 3.94 -17.60
CA PRO A 10 5.75 3.26 -17.26
C PRO A 10 5.71 1.79 -17.65
N ALA A 11 6.39 1.35 -18.72
CA ALA A 11 6.31 -0.05 -19.14
C ALA A 11 7.07 -1.01 -18.21
N GLN A 12 8.19 -0.57 -17.61
CA GLN A 12 8.88 -1.38 -16.59
C GLN A 12 8.02 -1.55 -15.33
N ILE A 13 7.35 -0.48 -14.89
CA ILE A 13 6.44 -0.54 -13.74
C ILE A 13 5.29 -1.51 -14.03
N VAL A 14 4.68 -1.41 -15.23
CA VAL A 14 3.62 -2.34 -15.64
C VAL A 14 4.13 -3.78 -15.67
N LEU A 15 5.33 -4.04 -16.20
CA LEU A 15 5.92 -5.39 -16.22
C LEU A 15 6.09 -5.96 -14.81
N ILE A 16 6.63 -5.16 -13.87
CA ILE A 16 6.81 -5.57 -12.46
C ILE A 16 5.45 -5.88 -11.84
N VAL A 17 4.46 -5.00 -12.02
CA VAL A 17 3.10 -5.20 -11.51
C VAL A 17 2.49 -6.48 -12.07
N VAL A 18 2.66 -6.76 -13.36
CA VAL A 18 2.18 -7.99 -13.99
C VAL A 18 2.85 -9.23 -13.38
N VAL A 19 4.17 -9.23 -13.19
CA VAL A 19 4.88 -10.34 -12.55
C VAL A 19 4.40 -10.56 -11.12
N VAL A 20 4.27 -9.49 -10.34
CA VAL A 20 3.73 -9.56 -8.97
C VAL A 20 2.29 -10.09 -8.96
N LEU A 21 1.44 -9.64 -9.88
CA LEU A 21 0.07 -10.12 -10.02
C LEU A 21 -0.01 -11.60 -10.43
N LEU A 22 0.93 -12.10 -11.24
CA LEU A 22 1.01 -13.52 -11.59
C LEU A 22 1.46 -14.38 -10.41
N LEU A 23 2.41 -13.90 -9.60
CA LEU A 23 2.93 -14.63 -8.44
C LEU A 23 1.95 -14.63 -7.26
N PHE A 24 1.38 -13.47 -6.93
CA PHE A 24 0.53 -13.30 -5.75
C PHE A 24 -0.97 -13.39 -6.07
N GLY A 25 -1.35 -13.25 -7.35
CA GLY A 25 -2.74 -13.16 -7.77
C GLY A 25 -3.34 -11.77 -7.56
N GLY A 26 -4.23 -11.35 -8.48
CA GLY A 26 -4.86 -10.02 -8.42
C GLY A 26 -5.76 -9.78 -7.20
N LYS A 27 -6.11 -10.83 -6.45
CA LYS A 27 -6.93 -10.72 -5.23
C LYS A 27 -6.11 -10.53 -3.95
N LYS A 28 -4.82 -10.91 -3.92
CA LYS A 28 -4.02 -10.82 -2.68
C LYS A 28 -3.50 -9.42 -2.39
N ILE A 29 -3.17 -8.63 -3.40
CA ILE A 29 -2.82 -7.21 -3.23
C ILE A 29 -3.94 -6.44 -2.49
N PRO A 30 -5.21 -6.45 -2.94
CA PRO A 30 -6.28 -5.73 -2.24
C PRO A 30 -6.64 -6.35 -0.88
N GLU A 31 -6.49 -7.67 -0.70
CA GLU A 31 -6.68 -8.35 0.58
C GLU A 31 -5.64 -7.89 1.63
N LEU A 32 -4.36 -7.83 1.24
CA LEU A 32 -3.26 -7.31 2.07
C LEU A 32 -3.43 -5.82 2.37
N MET A 33 -3.80 -5.01 1.38
CA MET A 33 -4.06 -3.58 1.59
C MET A 33 -5.23 -3.33 2.53
N ARG A 34 -6.30 -4.14 2.45
CA ARG A 34 -7.42 -4.06 3.40
C ARG A 34 -7.00 -4.43 4.82
N GLY A 35 -6.28 -5.55 4.98
CA GLY A 35 -5.77 -5.98 6.30
C GLY A 35 -4.84 -4.94 6.93
N LEU A 36 -3.87 -4.44 6.15
CA LEU A 36 -2.95 -3.39 6.59
C LEU A 36 -3.69 -2.08 6.90
N GLY A 37 -4.66 -1.69 6.08
CA GLY A 37 -5.45 -0.48 6.28
C GLY A 37 -6.29 -0.54 7.57
N SER A 38 -6.91 -1.69 7.86
CA SER A 38 -7.63 -1.90 9.13
C SER A 38 -6.69 -1.84 10.33
N GLY A 39 -5.53 -2.51 10.27
CA GLY A 39 -4.56 -2.50 11.37
C GLY A 39 -3.97 -1.11 11.64
N ILE A 40 -3.66 -0.33 10.59
CA ILE A 40 -3.21 1.07 10.74
C ILE A 40 -4.32 1.94 11.34
N LYS A 41 -5.58 1.70 10.97
CA LYS A 41 -6.72 2.44 11.53
C LYS A 41 -6.90 2.15 13.01
N GLU A 42 -6.92 0.88 13.41
CA GLU A 42 -7.02 0.46 14.81
C GLU A 42 -5.84 1.00 15.63
N PHE A 43 -4.63 0.94 15.11
CA PHE A 43 -3.44 1.49 15.76
C PHE A 43 -3.59 3.01 15.98
N LYS A 44 -4.04 3.75 14.97
CA LYS A 44 -4.26 5.20 15.07
C LYS A 44 -5.38 5.57 16.02
N ASP A 45 -6.45 4.79 16.07
CA ASP A 45 -7.59 5.03 16.96
C ASP A 45 -7.18 4.80 18.42
N ALA A 46 -6.43 3.73 18.72
CA ALA A 46 -5.88 3.47 20.05
C ALA A 46 -4.90 4.56 20.51
N SER A 47 -3.94 4.97 19.66
CA SER A 47 -2.99 6.04 20.02
C SER A 47 -3.68 7.38 20.30
N LYS A 48 -4.81 7.67 19.65
CA LYS A 48 -5.59 8.89 19.91
C LYS A 48 -6.32 8.86 21.25
N GLU A 49 -6.77 7.69 21.69
CA GLU A 49 -7.41 7.51 22.97
C GLU A 49 -6.41 7.71 24.12
N ASP A 50 -5.18 7.22 23.93
CA ASP A 50 -4.04 7.43 24.85
C ASP A 50 -3.67 8.93 24.93
N ASP A 51 -3.51 9.61 23.78
CA ASP A 51 -3.22 11.07 23.74
C ASP A 51 -4.34 11.93 24.38
N ALA A 52 -5.60 11.50 24.27
CA ALA A 52 -6.75 12.22 24.83
C ALA A 52 -6.90 12.01 26.35
N SER A 53 -6.35 10.92 26.89
CA SER A 53 -6.40 10.61 28.32
C SER A 53 -5.22 11.21 29.10
N GLU A 54 -4.07 11.46 28.47
CA GLU A 54 -2.96 12.21 29.09
C GLU A 54 -3.23 13.72 29.24
N LYS A 55 -4.16 14.30 28.45
CA LYS A 55 -4.42 15.75 28.47
C LYS A 55 -5.42 16.21 29.53
N LYS A 56 -5.84 15.31 30.43
CA LYS A 56 -6.89 15.57 31.43
C LYS A 56 -6.42 15.50 32.90
N GLU A 57 -5.12 15.34 33.15
CA GLU A 57 -4.49 15.56 34.46
C GLU A 57 -3.75 16.91 34.53
#